data_AF-X0VLS1-F1
#
_entry.id   AF-X0VLS1-F1
#
_cell.length_a   1.000
_cell.length_b   1.000
_cell.length_c   1.000
_cell.angle_alpha   90.00
_cell.angle_beta   90.00
_cell.angle_gamma   90.00
#
_symmetry.space_group_name_H-M   'P 1'
#
loop_
_entity.id
_entity.type
_entity.pdbx_description
1 polymer ?
#
loop_
_entity_poly.entity_id
_entity_poly.type
_entity_poly.pdbx_seq_one_letter_code
_entity_poly.pdbx_strand_id
1 'polypeptide(L)'
;MDKKDILQLFDKYYGDRYEAYISSIKSEKKNYFFLVKDDHSKYLIAIGTHGICKDFEGDNLEEIKIDKYELIVKRCYLNHRNLNLLRGIFPHLNPSFC
;
A
#
# COMPACT_ATOMS: atom_id res chain seq x y z
N MET A 1 6.01 7.87 -11.63
CA MET A 1 5.44 8.52 -10.44
C MET A 1 6.38 8.31 -9.29
N ASP A 2 6.67 9.38 -8.58
CA ASP A 2 7.37 9.30 -7.32
C ASP A 2 6.40 8.90 -6.19
N LYS A 3 6.97 8.55 -5.03
CA LYS A 3 6.23 8.27 -3.79
C LYS A 3 5.29 9.43 -3.41
N LYS A 4 5.71 10.68 -3.61
CA LYS A 4 4.88 11.86 -3.33
C LYS A 4 3.64 11.92 -4.21
N ASP A 5 3.78 11.66 -5.51
CA ASP A 5 2.66 11.68 -6.45
C ASP A 5 1.59 10.65 -6.06
N ILE A 6 2.02 9.47 -5.61
CA ILE A 6 1.11 8.40 -5.18
C ILE A 6 0.38 8.76 -3.89
N LEU A 7 1.07 9.37 -2.92
CA LEU A 7 0.41 9.82 -1.69
C LEU A 7 -0.61 10.94 -1.97
N GLN A 8 -0.26 11.91 -2.81
CA GLN A 8 -1.19 12.98 -3.20
C GLN A 8 -2.40 12.43 -3.94
N LEU A 9 -2.17 11.45 -4.83
CA LEU A 9 -3.26 10.79 -5.52
C LEU A 9 -4.16 10.03 -4.54
N PHE A 10 -3.58 9.26 -3.62
CA PHE A 10 -4.34 8.54 -2.61
C PHE A 10 -5.16 9.49 -1.74
N ASP A 11 -4.55 10.57 -1.26
CA ASP A 11 -5.19 11.61 -0.45
C ASP A 11 -6.36 12.29 -1.20
N LYS A 12 -6.20 12.54 -2.50
CA LYS A 12 -7.28 13.10 -3.33
C LYS A 12 -8.53 12.22 -3.37
N TYR A 13 -8.37 10.89 -3.37
CA TYR A 13 -9.50 9.95 -3.47
C TYR A 13 -10.02 9.47 -2.12
N TYR A 14 -9.15 9.44 -1.10
CA TYR A 14 -9.45 8.76 0.17
C TYR A 14 -9.03 9.55 1.42
N GLY A 15 -8.51 10.76 1.28
CA GLY A 15 -8.08 11.62 2.39
C GLY A 15 -9.24 12.07 3.29
N ASP A 16 -10.48 11.95 2.82
CA ASP A 16 -11.70 12.14 3.62
C ASP A 16 -11.90 11.00 4.65
N ARG A 17 -11.35 9.81 4.39
CA ARG A 17 -11.55 8.60 5.22
C ARG A 17 -10.28 8.13 5.90
N TYR A 18 -9.12 8.39 5.32
CA TYR A 18 -7.86 7.87 5.81
C TYR A 18 -6.77 8.93 5.86
N GLU A 19 -6.02 8.93 6.96
CA GLU A 19 -4.79 9.71 7.10
C GLU A 19 -3.59 8.81 6.78
N ALA A 20 -2.80 9.20 5.77
CA ALA A 20 -1.63 8.44 5.34
C ALA A 20 -0.37 8.75 6.16
N TYR A 21 0.33 7.71 6.61
CA TYR A 21 1.63 7.86 7.26
C TYR A 21 2.72 8.07 6.20
N ILE A 22 3.03 9.33 5.90
CA ILE A 22 3.99 9.70 4.84
C ILE A 22 5.35 9.01 5.00
N SER A 23 5.86 8.87 6.23
CA SER A 23 7.15 8.22 6.50
C SER A 23 7.15 6.70 6.26
N SER A 24 5.97 6.08 6.15
CA SER A 24 5.83 4.64 5.95
C SER A 24 5.97 4.21 4.49
N ILE A 25 5.96 5.14 3.54
CA ILE A 25 5.90 4.82 2.12
C ILE A 25 7.17 4.13 1.60
N LYS A 26 6.96 2.91 1.12
CA LYS A 26 7.94 2.08 0.43
C LYS A 26 7.45 1.82 -1.00
N SER A 27 8.40 1.64 -1.90
CA SER A 27 8.11 1.36 -3.30
C SER A 27 9.06 0.28 -3.78
N GLU A 28 8.52 -0.67 -4.54
CA GLU A 28 9.29 -1.68 -5.26
C GLU A 28 8.79 -1.71 -6.71
N LYS A 29 9.65 -1.33 -7.65
CA LYS A 29 9.31 -1.13 -9.07
C LYS A 29 8.14 -0.14 -9.24
N LYS A 30 6.96 -0.63 -9.66
CA LYS A 30 5.73 0.17 -9.86
C LYS A 30 4.68 -0.06 -8.77
N ASN A 31 5.08 -0.63 -7.64
CA ASN A 31 4.19 -0.93 -6.53
C ASN A 31 4.57 -0.09 -5.32
N TYR A 32 3.56 0.40 -4.63
CA TYR A 32 3.68 1.31 -3.51
C TYR A 32 2.93 0.74 -2.32
N PHE A 33 3.58 0.82 -1.17
CA PHE A 33 3.07 0.28 0.09
C PHE A 33 3.23 1.33 1.17
N PHE A 34 2.16 1.63 1.87
CA PHE A 34 2.19 2.58 2.97
C PHE A 34 1.07 2.28 3.96
N LEU A 35 1.28 2.71 5.20
CA LEU A 35 0.27 2.62 6.24
C LEU A 35 -0.66 3.82 6.16
N VAL A 36 -1.92 3.57 6.46
CA VAL A 36 -2.93 4.58 6.69
C VAL A 36 -3.66 4.28 8.00
N LYS A 37 -4.35 5.27 8.56
CA LYS A 37 -5.31 5.06 9.66
C LYS A 37 -6.64 5.72 9.32
N ASP A 38 -7.71 5.11 9.79
CA ASP A 38 -8.97 5.82 10.02
C ASP A 38 -9.13 6.10 11.53
N ASP A 39 -10.34 6.46 11.96
CA ASP A 39 -10.66 6.73 13.37
C ASP A 39 -10.55 5.49 14.28
N HIS A 40 -10.51 4.29 13.70
CA HIS A 40 -10.60 3.03 14.43
C HIS A 40 -9.33 2.19 14.36
N SER A 41 -8.66 2.16 13.23
CA SER A 41 -7.66 1.14 12.92
C SER A 41 -6.64 1.58 11.89
N LYS A 42 -5.49 0.91 11.93
CA LYS A 42 -4.44 1.05 10.93
C LYS A 42 -4.61 0.01 9.85
N TYR A 43 -4.32 0.39 8.62
CA TYR A 43 -4.37 -0.47 7.45
C TYR A 43 -3.09 -0.35 6.64
N LEU A 44 -2.76 -1.41 5.92
CA LEU A 44 -1.74 -1.36 4.88
C LEU A 44 -2.44 -1.09 3.55
N ILE A 45 -2.00 -0.08 2.82
CA ILE A 45 -2.42 0.15 1.44
C ILE A 45 -1.35 -0.42 0.51
N ALA A 46 -1.79 -1.23 -0.45
CA ALA A 46 -0.99 -1.66 -1.58
C ALA A 46 -1.57 -1.05 -2.86
N ILE A 47 -0.73 -0.32 -3.60
CA ILE A 47 -1.07 0.24 -4.91
C ILE A 47 -0.11 -0.34 -5.93
N GLY A 48 -0.62 -0.99 -6.97
CA GLY A 48 0.24 -1.62 -7.95
C GLY A 48 -0.51 -2.37 -9.04
N THR A 49 0.21 -3.23 -9.75
CA THR A 49 -0.39 -4.09 -10.78
C THR A 49 -1.21 -5.20 -10.15
N HIS A 50 -2.12 -5.78 -10.95
CA HIS A 50 -3.06 -6.80 -10.49
C HIS A 50 -2.39 -8.03 -9.86
N GLY A 51 -1.17 -8.38 -10.25
CA GLY A 51 -0.43 -9.51 -9.68
C GLY A 51 -0.15 -9.32 -8.19
N ILE A 52 0.61 -8.28 -7.84
CA ILE A 52 1.00 -8.02 -6.46
C ILE A 52 -0.20 -7.74 -5.57
N CYS A 53 -1.16 -6.92 -6.02
CA CYS A 53 -2.34 -6.63 -5.21
C CYS A 53 -3.23 -7.88 -4.97
N LYS A 54 -3.24 -8.85 -5.88
CA LYS A 54 -4.01 -10.09 -5.71
C LYS A 54 -3.46 -11.00 -4.60
N ASP A 55 -2.14 -11.00 -4.41
CA ASP A 55 -1.49 -11.86 -3.41
C ASP A 55 -1.79 -11.43 -1.97
N PHE A 56 -1.92 -10.12 -1.75
CA PHE A 56 -2.28 -9.55 -0.45
C PHE A 56 -3.73 -9.83 -0.11
N GLU A 57 -3.98 -10.20 1.14
CA GLU A 57 -5.32 -10.40 1.69
C GLU A 57 -5.93 -9.07 2.14
N GLY A 58 -7.17 -8.82 1.76
CA GLY A 58 -7.88 -7.59 2.13
C GLY A 58 -8.91 -7.18 1.08
N ASP A 59 -9.46 -6.00 1.28
CA ASP A 59 -10.53 -5.45 0.46
C ASP A 59 -9.95 -4.65 -0.71
N ASN A 60 -10.50 -4.87 -1.90
CA ASN A 60 -10.26 -3.97 -3.02
C ASN A 60 -11.05 -2.68 -2.74
N LEU A 61 -10.36 -1.53 -2.70
CA LEU A 61 -11.05 -0.26 -2.57
C LEU A 61 -11.62 0.13 -3.93
N GLU A 62 -10.75 0.49 -4.88
CA GLU A 62 -11.12 0.79 -6.27
C GLU A 62 -9.92 0.58 -7.20
N GLU A 63 -10.18 0.56 -8.51
CA GLU A 63 -9.16 0.68 -9.54
C GLU A 63 -8.96 2.16 -9.88
N ILE A 64 -7.74 2.67 -9.68
CA ILE A 64 -7.39 4.02 -10.10
C ILE A 64 -6.69 3.92 -11.46
N LYS A 65 -7.33 4.47 -12.49
CA LYS A 65 -6.70 4.67 -13.79
C LYS A 65 -5.79 5.89 -13.72
N ILE A 66 -4.50 5.68 -13.93
CA ILE A 66 -3.52 6.76 -14.05
C ILE A 66 -2.90 6.67 -15.44
N ASP A 67 -3.24 7.63 -16.30
CA ASP A 67 -2.84 7.70 -17.71
C ASP A 67 -3.11 6.39 -18.48
N LYS A 68 -2.05 5.62 -18.79
CA LYS A 68 -2.08 4.34 -19.52
C LYS A 68 -2.02 3.12 -18.60
N TYR A 69 -1.96 3.31 -17.29
CA TYR A 69 -1.81 2.24 -16.31
C TYR A 69 -3.06 2.13 -15.45
N GLU A 70 -3.63 0.92 -15.41
CA GLU A 70 -4.66 0.55 -14.45
C GLU A 70 -3.96 0.04 -13.18
N LEU A 71 -3.99 0.86 -12.12
CA LEU A 71 -3.47 0.47 -10.81
C LEU A 71 -4.63 0.09 -9.89
N ILE A 72 -4.43 -0.98 -9.13
CA ILE A 72 -5.40 -1.42 -8.14
C ILE A 72 -4.98 -0.85 -6.80
N VAL A 73 -5.94 -0.25 -6.08
CA VAL A 73 -5.76 0.13 -4.69
C VAL A 73 -6.42 -0.91 -3.81
N LYS A 74 -5.60 -1.56 -2.99
CA LYS A 74 -6.06 -2.57 -2.05
C LYS A 74 -5.79 -2.14 -0.62
N ARG A 75 -6.82 -2.26 0.22
CA ARG A 75 -6.72 -2.14 1.67
C ARG A 75 -6.45 -3.51 2.26
N CYS A 76 -5.19 -3.76 2.59
CA CYS A 76 -4.70 -5.02 3.12
C CYS A 76 -4.90 -5.10 4.63
N TYR A 77 -5.28 -6.28 5.12
CA TYR A 77 -5.36 -6.55 6.55
C TYR A 77 -3.96 -6.60 7.18
N LEU A 78 -3.83 -6.14 8.43
CA LEU A 78 -2.59 -6.23 9.19
C LEU A 78 -2.45 -7.64 9.81
N ASN A 79 -2.25 -8.65 8.96
CA ASN A 79 -2.12 -10.04 9.37
C ASN A 79 -0.72 -10.62 9.05
N HIS A 80 -0.43 -11.80 9.62
CA HIS A 80 0.87 -12.45 9.47
C HIS A 80 1.19 -12.80 8.01
N ARG A 81 0.18 -13.20 7.22
CA ARG A 81 0.33 -13.52 5.80
C ARG A 81 0.82 -12.30 5.01
N ASN A 82 0.16 -11.16 5.16
CA ASN A 82 0.53 -9.93 4.46
C ASN A 82 1.88 -9.40 4.91
N LEU A 83 2.23 -9.55 6.20
CA LEU A 83 3.57 -9.21 6.68
C LEU A 83 4.66 -10.08 6.02
N ASN A 84 4.42 -11.39 5.85
CA ASN A 84 5.37 -12.27 5.19
C ASN A 84 5.54 -11.94 3.70
N LEU A 85 4.45 -11.60 3.00
CA LEU A 85 4.53 -11.08 1.63
C LEU A 85 5.34 -9.79 1.58
N LEU A 86 5.07 -8.85 2.48
CA LEU A 86 5.78 -7.58 2.57
C LEU A 86 7.28 -7.77 2.86
N ARG A 87 7.64 -8.75 3.72
CA ARG A 87 9.04 -9.13 4.00
C ARG A 87 9.74 -9.80 2.81
N GLY A 88 8.99 -10.52 1.97
CA GLY A 88 9.52 -11.05 0.71
C GLY A 88 9.89 -9.95 -0.28
N ILE A 89 9.12 -8.85 -0.28
CA ILE A 89 9.37 -7.67 -1.11
C ILE A 89 10.46 -6.77 -0.49
N PHE A 90 10.43 -6.60 0.83
CA PHE A 90 11.33 -5.74 1.59
C PHE A 90 12.07 -6.57 2.66
N PRO A 91 13.17 -7.26 2.29
CA PRO A 91 13.88 -8.15 3.20
C PRO A 91 14.42 -7.48 4.46
N HIS A 92 14.66 -6.16 4.42
CA HIS A 92 15.07 -5.36 5.59
C HIS A 92 13.97 -5.17 6.64
N LEU A 93 12.75 -5.65 6.40
CA LEU A 93 11.69 -5.76 7.41
C LEU A 93 11.79 -7.04 8.24
N ASN A 94 12.72 -7.94 7.91
CA ASN A 94 13.05 -9.08 8.75
C ASN A 94 13.89 -8.61 9.94
N PRO A 95 13.70 -9.19 11.12
CA PRO A 95 14.59 -8.97 12.25
C PRO A 95 16.04 -9.29 11.87
N SER A 96 16.97 -8.45 12.31
CA SER A 96 18.41 -8.70 12.21
C SER A 96 19.04 -8.68 13.59
N PHE A 97 20.18 -9.36 13.74
CA PHE A 97 21.00 -9.20 14.93
C PHE A 97 21.48 -7.75 15.05
N CYS A 98 21.52 -7.25 16.28
CA CYS A 98 21.94 -5.89 16.64
C CYS A 98 23.33 -5.94 17.29
#